data_AF-A0A9Q1QSI2-F1
#
_entry.id   AF-A0A9Q1QSI2-F1
#
_cell.length_a   1.000
_cell.length_b   1.000
_cell.length_c   1.000
_cell.angle_alpha   90.00
_cell.angle_beta   90.00
_cell.angle_gamma   90.00
#
_symmetry.space_group_name_H-M   'P 1'
#
loop_
_entity.id
_entity.type
_entity.pdbx_description
1 polymer ?
#
loop_
_entity_poly.entity_id
_entity_poly.type
_entity_poly.pdbx_seq_one_letter_code
_entity_poly.pdbx_strand_id
1 'polypeptide(L)'
;MATVRAQNIHHVRLITPIFIVVWPLPLKQYWTGVFDMSTRRHGSPKHVKDGCTKCENKVDDGDEFVCCDDCTYPEMVYDDSSSGYCKSGAELISQPKPKEVFAWVTGPWLACSSPCGGGVRSRRVECFAVVEATSSPDYPVYDDRCSDQEKPVKQEPCNLQRCVDEFVNHAETNQKRQRTSTWKAALLIFFGVVALVAVGFAGFIFHTRRATNQQGYVYIMMGEYS
;
A
#
# COMPACT_ATOMS: atom_id res chain seq x y z
N MET A 1 27.21 103.61 4.88
CA MET A 1 27.96 102.53 4.20
C MET A 1 29.29 102.37 4.90
N ALA A 2 29.48 101.24 5.59
CA ALA A 2 30.70 100.65 6.19
C ALA A 2 30.22 99.78 7.37
N THR A 3 30.01 98.47 7.21
CA THR A 3 30.97 97.35 7.36
C THR A 3 31.45 97.07 8.79
N VAL A 4 31.53 95.75 9.07
CA VAL A 4 32.30 95.05 10.12
C VAL A 4 31.58 94.90 11.46
N ARG A 5 31.63 93.81 12.25
CA ARG A 5 31.92 92.35 12.22
C ARG A 5 32.02 91.99 13.73
N ALA A 6 31.84 90.71 14.08
CA ALA A 6 32.43 90.07 15.28
C ALA A 6 31.82 90.47 16.64
N GLN A 7 31.77 89.66 17.71
CA GLN A 7 31.92 88.24 18.02
C GLN A 7 31.59 88.15 19.53
N ASN A 8 31.06 87.02 20.01
CA ASN A 8 31.50 86.28 21.22
C ASN A 8 31.90 87.11 22.49
N ILE A 9 31.49 86.81 23.74
CA ILE A 9 31.46 85.49 24.37
C ILE A 9 31.11 85.63 25.89
N HIS A 10 30.41 84.61 26.42
CA HIS A 10 30.44 84.08 27.82
C HIS A 10 29.99 84.95 29.02
N HIS A 11 29.52 84.46 30.17
CA HIS A 11 29.36 83.14 30.83
C HIS A 11 28.33 83.37 31.96
N VAL A 12 27.50 82.38 32.34
CA VAL A 12 27.32 81.87 33.72
C VAL A 12 26.59 80.52 33.64
N ARG A 13 27.15 79.52 34.35
CA ARG A 13 26.69 78.11 34.48
C ARG A 13 25.81 77.92 35.72
N LEU A 14 25.23 76.71 35.85
CA LEU A 14 24.84 75.92 37.05
C LEU A 14 23.35 75.50 36.96
N ILE A 15 22.85 74.25 37.12
CA ILE A 15 23.26 72.95 37.70
C ILE A 15 22.33 71.84 37.11
N THR A 16 22.79 70.59 37.02
CA THR A 16 22.03 69.32 36.77
C THR A 16 22.19 68.37 37.97
N PRO A 17 21.55 67.17 38.11
CA PRO A 17 20.33 66.55 37.53
C PRO A 17 19.42 65.90 38.64
N ILE A 18 18.36 65.12 38.28
CA ILE A 18 17.97 63.79 38.82
C ILE A 18 16.58 63.38 38.28
N PHE A 19 16.52 62.15 37.76
CA PHE A 19 15.35 61.46 37.22
C PHE A 19 14.44 60.92 38.34
N ILE A 20 13.14 61.19 38.27
CA ILE A 20 12.10 60.36 38.90
C ILE A 20 11.11 59.95 37.81
N VAL A 21 11.15 58.67 37.47
CA VAL A 21 10.26 58.01 36.51
C VAL A 21 8.91 57.82 37.19
N VAL A 22 7.89 58.55 36.76
CA VAL A 22 6.50 58.35 37.18
C VAL A 22 5.83 57.41 36.17
N TRP A 23 5.52 56.19 36.62
CA TRP A 23 4.74 55.20 35.87
C TRP A 23 3.28 55.66 35.70
N PRO A 24 2.67 55.55 34.50
CA PRO A 24 1.25 55.79 34.31
C PRO A 24 0.42 54.52 34.59
N LEU A 25 -0.47 54.57 35.58
CA LEU A 25 -1.55 53.59 35.79
C LEU A 25 -2.80 54.02 34.98
N PRO A 26 -3.48 53.09 34.27
CA PRO A 26 -4.56 53.44 33.35
C PRO A 26 -5.89 53.67 34.07
N LEU A 27 -6.66 54.60 33.51
CA LEU A 27 -7.96 55.10 33.95
C LEU A 27 -9.03 53.99 33.91
N LYS A 28 -9.69 53.77 35.05
CA LYS A 28 -10.94 53.00 35.19
C LYS A 28 -12.07 53.75 34.48
N GLN A 29 -12.68 53.12 33.47
CA GLN A 29 -13.97 53.54 32.92
C GLN A 29 -15.11 52.81 33.65
N TYR A 30 -16.04 53.62 34.12
CA TYR A 30 -17.31 53.29 34.75
C TYR A 30 -18.28 52.81 33.65
N TRP A 31 -18.84 51.60 33.77
CA TRP A 31 -20.04 51.20 33.02
C TRP A 31 -21.01 50.53 33.98
N THR A 32 -22.14 51.20 34.16
CA THR A 32 -23.31 50.75 34.91
C THR A 32 -24.11 49.75 34.06
N GLY A 33 -24.40 48.59 34.65
CA GLY A 33 -25.45 47.62 34.37
C GLY A 33 -26.10 47.53 32.97
N VAL A 34 -25.86 46.40 32.30
CA VAL A 34 -26.90 45.46 31.83
C VAL A 34 -26.32 44.05 32.01
N PHE A 35 -26.98 43.20 32.78
CA PHE A 35 -26.71 41.76 32.82
C PHE A 35 -27.24 41.17 31.50
N ASP A 36 -26.40 41.03 30.49
CA ASP A 36 -26.70 40.25 29.29
C ASP A 36 -26.29 38.80 29.56
N MET A 37 -27.25 37.97 29.93
CA MET A 37 -27.10 36.53 30.06
C MET A 37 -27.26 35.88 28.68
N SER A 38 -26.30 36.12 27.79
CA SER A 38 -26.17 35.41 26.52
C SER A 38 -24.83 34.69 26.43
N THR A 39 -24.60 33.74 27.33
CA THR A 39 -23.67 32.64 27.07
C THR A 39 -24.27 31.72 26.00
N ARG A 40 -24.37 32.18 24.74
CA ARG A 40 -24.25 31.24 23.62
C ARG A 40 -22.77 30.89 23.52
N ARG A 41 -22.36 29.92 24.34
CA ARG A 41 -21.24 29.09 23.95
C ARG A 41 -21.65 28.46 22.62
N HIS A 42 -21.16 28.99 21.51
CA HIS A 42 -20.88 28.15 20.35
C HIS A 42 -19.82 27.15 20.81
N GLY A 43 -20.29 26.09 21.47
CA GLY A 43 -19.52 24.88 21.63
C GLY A 43 -19.16 24.44 20.22
N SER A 44 -17.87 24.46 19.89
CA SER A 44 -17.37 23.69 18.77
C SER A 44 -17.89 22.26 18.92
N PRO A 45 -18.42 21.60 17.87
CA PRO A 45 -18.90 20.23 17.98
C PRO A 45 -17.68 19.33 18.24
N LYS A 46 -17.41 19.08 19.52
CA LYS A 46 -16.36 18.18 19.97
C LYS A 46 -16.94 16.78 19.99
N HIS A 47 -16.48 16.01 19.00
CA HIS A 47 -16.63 14.56 18.85
C HIS A 47 -18.03 14.08 18.43
N VAL A 48 -18.14 13.74 17.14
CA VAL A 48 -19.01 12.65 16.68
C VAL A 48 -18.49 11.37 17.34
N LYS A 49 -18.91 11.12 18.58
CA LYS A 49 -18.89 9.79 19.17
C LYS A 49 -20.24 9.19 18.80
N ASP A 50 -20.24 8.01 18.21
CA ASP A 50 -21.40 7.16 17.90
C ASP A 50 -22.21 6.79 19.16
N GLY A 51 -22.71 7.77 19.89
CA GLY A 51 -23.30 7.64 21.21
C GLY A 51 -24.72 7.14 21.08
N CYS A 52 -25.56 7.91 20.38
CA CYS A 52 -26.96 7.57 20.18
C CYS A 52 -27.16 6.39 19.21
N THR A 53 -26.29 6.21 18.21
CA THR A 53 -26.38 5.08 17.27
C THR A 53 -26.25 3.72 17.96
N LYS A 54 -25.57 3.66 19.12
CA LYS A 54 -25.43 2.43 19.93
C LYS A 54 -26.57 2.21 20.93
N CYS A 55 -27.41 3.22 21.17
CA CYS A 55 -28.54 3.10 22.07
C CYS A 55 -29.75 2.49 21.34
N GLU A 56 -30.41 1.54 22.00
CA GLU A 56 -31.71 1.00 21.54
C GLU A 56 -32.82 2.05 21.73
N ASN A 57 -32.80 2.72 22.88
CA ASN A 57 -33.72 3.81 23.22
C ASN A 57 -33.20 5.15 22.66
N LYS A 58 -33.60 5.47 21.44
CA LYS A 58 -33.34 6.76 20.78
C LYS A 58 -34.61 7.27 20.11
N VAL A 59 -34.76 8.59 20.05
CA VAL A 59 -35.82 9.26 19.30
C VAL A 59 -35.26 9.68 17.94
N ASP A 60 -36.04 9.42 16.90
CA ASP A 60 -35.74 9.81 15.52
C ASP A 60 -36.38 11.18 15.24
N ASP A 61 -35.55 12.23 15.16
CA ASP A 61 -35.97 13.62 14.87
C ASP A 61 -35.58 14.02 13.44
N GLY A 62 -35.92 13.17 12.46
CA GLY A 62 -35.68 13.44 11.04
C GLY A 62 -34.20 13.34 10.64
N ASP A 63 -33.41 14.37 10.90
CA ASP A 63 -31.99 14.46 10.53
C ASP A 63 -31.04 14.14 11.70
N GLU A 64 -31.56 14.06 12.94
CA GLU A 64 -30.78 13.76 14.14
C GLU A 64 -31.40 12.61 14.96
N PHE A 65 -30.58 11.96 15.77
CA PHE A 65 -31.00 11.06 16.85
C PHE A 65 -30.87 11.78 18.19
N VAL A 66 -31.92 11.73 19.01
CA VAL A 66 -31.91 12.24 20.38
C VAL A 66 -31.89 11.06 21.36
N CYS A 67 -30.94 11.05 22.28
CA CYS A 67 -30.80 9.99 23.28
C CYS A 67 -30.22 10.51 24.60
N CYS A 68 -30.27 9.68 25.64
CA CYS A 68 -29.53 9.93 26.87
C CYS A 68 -28.12 9.33 26.78
N ASP A 69 -27.11 9.97 27.39
CA ASP A 69 -25.72 9.47 27.39
C ASP A 69 -25.56 8.07 28.02
N ASP A 70 -26.50 7.71 28.91
CA ASP A 70 -26.58 6.39 29.54
C ASP A 70 -27.48 5.39 28.79
N CYS A 71 -27.92 5.73 27.58
CA CYS A 71 -28.88 4.97 26.76
C CYS A 71 -30.23 4.67 27.44
N THR A 72 -30.60 5.42 28.48
CA THR A 72 -31.97 5.41 29.00
C THR A 72 -32.93 6.14 28.06
N TYR A 73 -34.23 5.87 28.20
CA TYR A 73 -35.24 6.48 27.33
C TYR A 73 -35.38 7.99 27.63
N PRO A 74 -35.21 8.86 26.62
CA PRO A 74 -35.42 10.30 26.79
C PRO A 74 -36.92 10.62 26.87
N GLU A 75 -37.30 11.48 27.80
CA GLU A 75 -38.67 11.99 27.92
C GLU A 75 -38.77 13.33 27.19
N MET A 76 -39.65 13.42 26.19
CA MET A 76 -39.82 14.58 25.33
C MET A 76 -40.83 15.56 25.95
N VAL A 77 -40.52 16.85 25.96
CA VAL A 77 -41.30 17.90 26.64
C VAL A 77 -42.33 18.56 25.71
N TYR A 78 -42.16 18.46 24.39
CA TYR A 78 -43.09 18.96 23.37
C TYR A 78 -43.31 17.92 22.27
N ASP A 79 -44.37 18.09 21.47
CA ASP A 79 -44.58 17.38 20.19
C ASP A 79 -43.51 17.70 19.13
N ASP A 80 -42.51 18.53 19.48
CA ASP A 80 -41.33 18.85 18.68
C ASP A 80 -40.09 18.31 19.41
N SER A 81 -39.38 17.40 18.74
CA SER A 81 -38.43 16.46 19.34
C SER A 81 -37.12 17.08 19.84
N SER A 82 -36.94 18.39 19.70
CA SER A 82 -35.68 19.05 20.06
C SER A 82 -35.58 19.45 21.54
N SER A 83 -36.58 19.16 22.38
CA SER A 83 -36.61 19.53 23.81
C SER A 83 -37.08 18.36 24.68
N GLY A 84 -36.15 17.71 25.39
CA GLY A 84 -36.41 16.57 26.29
C GLY A 84 -35.52 16.54 27.53
N TYR A 85 -35.67 15.52 28.37
CA TYR A 85 -34.77 15.22 29.49
C TYR A 85 -34.69 13.72 29.80
N CYS A 86 -33.67 13.29 30.54
CA CYS A 86 -33.49 11.90 30.95
C CYS A 86 -33.93 11.70 32.40
N LYS A 87 -34.83 10.73 32.66
CA LYS A 87 -35.30 10.43 34.03
C LYS A 87 -34.20 9.97 34.97
N SER A 88 -33.16 9.35 34.43
CA SER A 88 -31.97 8.93 35.18
C SER A 88 -31.14 10.11 35.70
N GLY A 89 -31.40 11.33 35.21
CA GLY A 89 -30.56 12.50 35.44
C GLY A 89 -29.35 12.56 34.50
N ALA A 90 -29.25 11.67 33.51
CA ALA A 90 -28.23 11.73 32.47
C ALA A 90 -28.41 12.96 31.55
N GLU A 91 -27.35 13.35 30.88
CA GLU A 91 -27.39 14.44 29.89
C GLU A 91 -28.11 13.97 28.62
N LEU A 92 -28.97 14.84 28.08
CA LEU A 92 -29.62 14.63 26.79
C LEU A 92 -28.65 15.03 25.68
N ILE A 93 -28.43 14.13 24.73
CA ILE A 93 -27.53 14.31 23.59
C ILE A 93 -28.34 14.26 22.30
N SER A 94 -28.12 15.22 21.40
CA SER A 94 -28.53 15.11 19.99
C SER A 94 -27.31 14.80 19.12
N GLN A 95 -27.49 13.91 18.14
CA GLN A 95 -26.44 13.52 17.22
C GLN A 95 -26.97 13.51 15.79
N PRO A 96 -26.31 14.17 14.83
CA PRO A 96 -26.73 14.08 13.44
C PRO A 96 -26.66 12.64 12.96
N LYS A 97 -27.66 12.22 12.18
CA LYS A 97 -27.65 10.89 11.59
C LYS A 97 -26.45 10.76 10.65
N PRO A 98 -25.82 9.57 10.60
CA PRO A 98 -24.79 9.33 9.59
C PRO A 98 -25.41 9.51 8.21
N LYS A 99 -24.81 10.36 7.38
CA LYS A 99 -25.24 10.51 6.00
C LYS A 99 -24.91 9.24 5.23
N GLU A 100 -25.95 8.57 4.75
CA GLU A 100 -25.82 7.41 3.87
C GLU A 100 -25.63 7.88 2.42
N VAL A 101 -24.64 7.29 1.75
CA VAL A 101 -24.43 7.38 0.31
C VAL A 101 -24.51 5.98 -0.30
N PHE A 102 -24.86 5.87 -1.58
CA PHE A 102 -25.00 4.58 -2.25
C PHE A 102 -23.83 4.33 -3.19
N ALA A 103 -23.19 3.17 -3.05
CA ALA A 103 -22.05 2.80 -3.88
C ALA A 103 -22.09 1.33 -4.28
N TRP A 104 -21.54 1.03 -5.47
CA TRP A 104 -21.39 -0.33 -5.95
C TRP A 104 -20.23 -1.03 -5.25
N VAL A 105 -20.51 -2.19 -4.67
CA VAL A 105 -19.51 -3.07 -4.06
C VAL A 105 -19.34 -4.31 -4.93
N THR A 106 -18.10 -4.65 -5.25
CA THR A 106 -17.79 -5.82 -6.09
C THR A 106 -17.08 -6.90 -5.31
N GLY A 107 -17.52 -8.15 -5.48
CA GLY A 107 -16.80 -9.32 -5.02
C GLY A 107 -15.64 -9.68 -5.94
N PRO A 108 -14.82 -10.70 -5.55
CA PRO A 108 -13.78 -11.23 -6.41
C PRO A 108 -14.37 -11.88 -7.67
N TRP A 109 -13.57 -11.93 -8.72
CA TRP A 109 -13.89 -12.72 -9.91
C TRP A 109 -13.88 -14.21 -9.59
N LEU A 110 -14.92 -14.91 -10.05
CA LEU A 110 -14.93 -16.37 -10.07
C LEU A 110 -13.91 -16.89 -11.10
N ALA A 111 -13.61 -18.18 -11.01
CA ALA A 111 -12.77 -18.85 -12.00
C ALA A 111 -13.35 -18.69 -13.41
N CYS A 112 -12.48 -18.62 -14.40
CA CYS A 112 -12.89 -18.59 -15.79
C CYS A 112 -13.59 -19.90 -16.17
N SER A 113 -14.65 -19.82 -16.98
CA SER A 113 -15.37 -21.01 -17.46
C SER A 113 -14.50 -21.98 -18.25
N SER A 114 -13.42 -21.49 -18.85
CA SER A 114 -12.54 -22.25 -19.74
C SER A 114 -11.09 -21.91 -19.45
N PRO A 115 -10.16 -22.88 -19.37
CA PRO A 115 -8.75 -22.62 -19.07
C PRO A 115 -7.97 -22.04 -20.28
N CYS A 116 -8.50 -22.22 -21.50
CA CYS A 116 -7.98 -21.70 -22.76
C CYS A 116 -9.12 -21.61 -23.78
N GLY A 117 -8.85 -21.00 -24.93
CA GLY A 117 -9.79 -20.91 -26.05
C GLY A 117 -10.85 -19.83 -25.90
N GLY A 118 -10.75 -19.00 -24.86
CA GLY A 118 -11.76 -18.02 -24.47
C GLY A 118 -12.84 -18.61 -23.58
N GLY A 119 -13.11 -17.93 -22.48
CA GLY A 119 -14.19 -18.21 -21.56
C GLY A 119 -14.75 -16.91 -20.96
N VAL A 120 -15.66 -17.04 -20.01
CA VAL A 120 -16.24 -15.91 -19.28
C VAL A 120 -16.02 -16.13 -17.79
N ARG A 121 -15.67 -15.07 -17.08
CA ARG A 121 -15.66 -15.03 -15.62
C ARG A 121 -16.71 -14.04 -15.14
N SER A 122 -17.34 -14.37 -14.03
CA SER A 122 -18.37 -13.53 -13.40
C SER A 122 -17.96 -13.14 -11.98
N ARG A 123 -18.44 -11.99 -11.52
CA ARG A 123 -18.30 -11.56 -10.11
C ARG A 123 -19.64 -11.10 -9.55
N ARG A 124 -19.72 -10.98 -8.23
CA ARG A 124 -20.84 -10.30 -7.56
C ARG A 124 -20.67 -8.79 -7.67
N VAL A 125 -21.78 -8.10 -7.93
CA VAL A 125 -21.88 -6.63 -7.99
C VAL A 125 -23.21 -6.31 -7.32
N GLU A 126 -23.16 -5.60 -6.21
CA GLU A 126 -24.30 -5.32 -5.34
C GLU A 126 -24.24 -3.84 -4.92
N CYS A 127 -25.40 -3.18 -4.82
CA CYS A 127 -25.48 -1.81 -4.33
C CYS A 127 -25.55 -1.82 -2.79
N PHE A 128 -24.76 -0.99 -2.14
CA PHE A 128 -24.73 -0.88 -0.68
C PHE A 128 -25.00 0.55 -0.23
N ALA A 129 -25.71 0.68 0.89
CA ALA A 129 -25.66 1.89 1.71
C ALA A 129 -24.28 1.96 2.37
N VAL A 130 -23.64 3.10 2.27
CA VAL A 130 -22.29 3.38 2.78
C VAL A 130 -22.39 4.60 3.68
N VAL A 131 -21.85 4.48 4.89
CA VAL A 131 -21.78 5.62 5.81
C VAL A 131 -20.68 6.57 5.33
N GLU A 132 -21.01 7.82 5.01
CA GLU A 132 -20.07 8.80 4.42
C GLU A 132 -18.84 9.02 5.32
N ALA A 133 -19.02 9.01 6.63
CA ALA A 133 -17.95 9.23 7.61
C ALA A 133 -16.86 8.15 7.60
N THR A 134 -17.23 6.88 7.37
CA THR A 134 -16.31 5.74 7.41
C THR A 134 -16.01 5.18 6.02
N SER A 135 -16.80 5.55 5.01
CA SER A 135 -16.78 4.95 3.67
C SER A 135 -16.90 3.43 3.69
N SER A 136 -17.49 2.87 4.76
CA SER A 136 -17.69 1.43 4.93
C SER A 136 -19.09 1.04 4.46
N PRO A 137 -19.24 -0.05 3.68
CA PRO A 137 -20.55 -0.61 3.37
C PRO A 137 -21.23 -1.07 4.65
N ASP A 138 -22.49 -0.67 4.81
CA ASP A 138 -23.32 -0.98 5.97
C ASP A 138 -24.24 -2.17 5.64
N TYR A 139 -25.22 -1.95 4.77
CA TYR A 139 -26.18 -2.97 4.35
C TYR A 139 -26.49 -2.92 2.84
N PRO A 140 -26.85 -4.06 2.23
CA PRO A 140 -27.21 -4.09 0.81
C PRO A 140 -28.55 -3.40 0.58
N VAL A 141 -28.67 -2.71 -0.55
CA VAL A 141 -29.89 -2.02 -0.99
C VAL A 141 -30.21 -2.41 -2.44
N TYR A 142 -31.36 -1.97 -2.92
CA TYR A 142 -31.76 -2.19 -4.31
C TYR A 142 -30.83 -1.47 -5.29
N ASP A 143 -30.63 -2.08 -6.46
CA ASP A 143 -29.74 -1.58 -7.52
C ASP A 143 -30.07 -0.16 -8.00
N ASP A 144 -31.33 0.26 -7.91
CA ASP A 144 -31.83 1.59 -8.32
C ASP A 144 -31.35 2.74 -7.43
N ARG A 145 -30.81 2.43 -6.25
CA ARG A 145 -30.22 3.42 -5.34
C ARG A 145 -28.82 3.85 -5.78
N CYS A 146 -28.11 2.98 -6.48
CA CYS A 146 -26.78 3.28 -7.02
C CYS A 146 -26.90 3.84 -8.44
N SER A 147 -25.91 4.65 -8.85
CA SER A 147 -25.85 5.18 -10.22
C SER A 147 -25.54 4.06 -11.22
N ASP A 148 -26.41 3.87 -12.22
CA ASP A 148 -26.16 2.92 -13.32
C ASP A 148 -24.88 3.25 -14.11
N GLN A 149 -24.46 4.52 -14.15
CA GLN A 149 -23.22 4.94 -14.85
C GLN A 149 -21.97 4.39 -14.18
N GLU A 150 -22.02 4.18 -12.87
CA GLU A 150 -20.91 3.66 -12.08
C GLU A 150 -20.97 2.14 -11.92
N LYS A 151 -22.01 1.48 -12.48
CA LYS A 151 -22.25 0.06 -12.30
C LYS A 151 -21.11 -0.78 -12.87
N PRO A 152 -20.38 -1.53 -12.02
CA PRO A 152 -19.26 -2.33 -12.48
C PRO A 152 -19.71 -3.50 -13.35
N VAL A 153 -18.85 -3.88 -14.30
CA VAL A 153 -19.10 -5.03 -15.18
C VAL A 153 -19.22 -6.31 -14.36
N LYS A 154 -20.31 -7.06 -14.54
CA LYS A 154 -20.59 -8.31 -13.82
C LYS A 154 -19.91 -9.53 -14.44
N GLN A 155 -19.66 -9.50 -15.75
CA GLN A 155 -19.07 -10.61 -16.51
C GLN A 155 -18.08 -10.09 -17.54
N GLU A 156 -16.94 -10.75 -17.67
CA GLU A 156 -15.93 -10.37 -18.66
C GLU A 156 -15.25 -11.59 -19.30
N PRO A 157 -14.75 -11.43 -20.54
CA PRO A 157 -14.01 -12.50 -21.21
C PRO A 157 -12.68 -12.76 -20.49
N CYS A 158 -12.29 -14.02 -20.44
CA CYS A 158 -11.04 -14.48 -19.84
C CYS A 158 -10.42 -15.61 -20.66
N ASN A 159 -9.13 -15.89 -20.42
CA ASN A 159 -8.41 -17.02 -21.00
C ASN A 159 -8.47 -17.10 -22.55
N LEU A 160 -8.25 -15.96 -23.20
CA LEU A 160 -8.31 -15.80 -24.66
C LEU A 160 -7.15 -16.45 -25.42
N GLN A 161 -6.14 -16.95 -24.71
CA GLN A 161 -5.06 -17.74 -25.32
C GLN A 161 -5.59 -19.00 -25.99
N ARG A 162 -4.99 -19.40 -27.10
CA ARG A 162 -5.31 -20.68 -27.76
C ARG A 162 -4.97 -21.85 -26.83
N CYS A 163 -5.74 -22.91 -26.93
CA CYS A 163 -5.37 -24.18 -26.32
C CYS A 163 -4.14 -24.73 -27.05
N VAL A 164 -3.15 -25.18 -26.29
CA VAL A 164 -1.99 -25.87 -26.85
C VAL A 164 -2.39 -27.34 -26.94
N ASP A 165 -2.47 -27.86 -28.16
CA ASP A 165 -2.56 -29.30 -28.36
C ASP A 165 -1.23 -29.91 -27.89
N GLU A 166 -1.28 -30.91 -27.01
CA GLU A 166 -0.08 -31.58 -26.47
C GLU A 166 0.89 -32.07 -27.56
N PHE A 167 0.39 -32.26 -28.80
CA PHE A 167 1.17 -32.61 -29.99
C PHE A 167 2.19 -31.55 -30.43
N VAL A 168 1.99 -30.25 -30.14
CA VAL A 168 2.92 -29.18 -30.54
C VAL A 168 4.21 -29.23 -29.72
N ASN A 169 4.09 -29.51 -28.42
CA ASN A 169 5.26 -29.62 -27.52
C ASN A 169 6.13 -30.84 -27.87
N HIS A 170 5.53 -31.91 -28.40
CA HIS A 170 6.28 -33.07 -28.90
C HIS A 170 6.99 -32.78 -30.24
N ALA A 171 6.41 -31.97 -31.12
CA ALA A 171 7.05 -31.62 -32.39
C ALA A 171 8.29 -30.72 -32.18
N GLU A 172 8.21 -29.72 -31.30
CA GLU A 172 9.34 -28.82 -31.00
C GLU A 172 10.49 -29.52 -30.27
N THR A 173 10.18 -30.43 -29.33
CA THR A 173 11.21 -31.24 -28.65
C THR A 173 11.83 -32.29 -29.57
N ASN A 174 11.05 -32.91 -30.47
CA ASN A 174 11.59 -33.83 -31.48
C ASN A 174 12.52 -33.11 -32.47
N GLN A 175 12.20 -31.88 -32.88
CA GLN A 175 13.08 -31.09 -33.75
C GLN A 175 14.40 -30.71 -33.08
N LYS A 176 14.37 -30.41 -31.76
CA LYS A 176 15.59 -30.12 -30.98
C LYS A 176 16.44 -31.38 -30.74
N ARG A 177 15.81 -32.57 -30.64
CA ARG A 177 16.49 -33.87 -30.53
C ARG A 177 17.12 -34.33 -31.85
N GLN A 178 16.49 -34.03 -32.99
CA GLN A 178 17.01 -34.36 -34.32
C GLN A 178 18.20 -33.49 -34.73
N ARG A 179 18.36 -32.30 -34.15
CA ARG A 179 19.52 -31.43 -34.37
C ARG A 179 20.71 -31.80 -33.48
N THR A 180 20.92 -33.08 -33.20
CA THR A 180 22.19 -33.54 -32.61
C THR A 180 23.23 -33.52 -33.72
N SER A 181 24.18 -32.60 -33.56
CA SER A 181 25.08 -32.23 -34.63
C SER A 181 25.93 -33.40 -35.08
N THR A 182 25.83 -33.76 -36.35
CA THR A 182 26.53 -34.87 -37.01
C THR A 182 28.04 -34.86 -36.79
N TRP A 183 28.64 -33.68 -36.57
CA TRP A 183 30.06 -33.56 -36.23
C TRP A 183 30.43 -34.23 -34.90
N LYS A 184 29.50 -34.32 -33.93
CA LYS A 184 29.77 -35.01 -32.66
C LYS A 184 29.95 -36.51 -32.87
N ALA A 185 29.16 -37.12 -33.76
CA ALA A 185 29.33 -38.53 -34.12
C ALA A 185 30.64 -38.76 -34.90
N ALA A 186 30.97 -37.86 -35.84
CA ALA A 186 32.22 -37.95 -36.59
C ALA A 186 33.48 -37.84 -35.70
N LEU A 187 33.47 -36.95 -34.69
CA LEU A 187 34.57 -36.85 -33.73
C LEU A 187 34.75 -38.13 -32.92
N LEU A 188 33.67 -38.73 -32.42
CA LEU A 188 33.74 -39.98 -31.66
C LEU A 188 34.34 -41.11 -32.49
N ILE A 189 33.96 -41.21 -33.77
CA ILE A 189 34.54 -42.20 -34.69
C ILE A 189 36.03 -41.94 -34.91
N PHE A 190 36.42 -40.69 -35.16
CA PHE A 190 37.82 -40.33 -35.38
C PHE A 190 38.71 -40.67 -34.17
N PHE A 191 38.29 -40.28 -32.96
CA PHE A 191 39.03 -40.61 -31.74
C PHE A 191 39.11 -42.12 -31.49
N GLY A 192 38.05 -42.87 -31.79
CA GLY A 192 38.04 -44.33 -31.71
C GLY A 192 39.06 -44.98 -32.64
N VAL A 193 39.13 -44.54 -33.90
CA VAL A 193 40.10 -45.05 -34.89
C VAL A 193 41.53 -44.72 -34.47
N VAL A 194 41.80 -43.49 -34.02
CA VAL A 194 43.13 -43.09 -33.54
C VAL A 194 43.58 -43.95 -32.36
N ALA A 195 42.68 -44.24 -31.42
CA ALA A 195 43.00 -45.11 -30.27
C ALA A 195 43.35 -46.54 -30.72
N LEU A 196 42.59 -47.13 -31.65
CA LEU A 196 42.89 -48.46 -32.18
C LEU A 196 44.23 -48.53 -32.90
N VAL A 197 44.55 -47.52 -33.70
CA VAL A 197 45.84 -47.42 -34.39
C VAL A 197 46.98 -47.28 -33.37
N ALA A 198 46.82 -46.46 -32.34
CA ALA A 198 47.83 -46.28 -31.30
C ALA A 198 48.08 -47.58 -30.51
N VAL A 199 47.03 -48.31 -30.14
CA VAL A 199 47.15 -49.60 -29.46
C VAL A 199 47.83 -50.64 -30.36
N GLY A 200 47.43 -50.71 -31.64
CA GLY A 200 48.07 -51.58 -32.62
C GLY A 200 49.55 -51.26 -32.80
N PHE A 201 49.90 -49.98 -32.90
CA PHE A 201 51.28 -49.52 -33.01
C PHE A 201 52.09 -49.84 -31.75
N ALA A 202 51.56 -49.59 -30.55
CA ALA A 202 52.20 -49.95 -29.29
C ALA A 202 52.41 -51.47 -29.18
N GLY A 203 51.42 -52.28 -29.58
CA GLY A 203 51.53 -53.73 -29.65
C GLY A 203 52.61 -54.20 -30.64
N PHE A 204 52.69 -53.57 -31.81
CA PHE A 204 53.73 -53.84 -32.81
C PHE A 204 55.13 -53.49 -32.29
N ILE A 205 55.30 -52.34 -31.64
CA ILE A 205 56.56 -51.95 -31.01
C ILE A 205 56.93 -52.92 -29.89
N PHE A 206 55.98 -53.35 -29.07
CA PHE A 206 56.23 -54.34 -28.02
C PHE A 206 56.64 -55.70 -28.62
N HIS A 207 55.97 -56.15 -29.67
CA HIS A 207 56.29 -57.38 -30.38
C HIS A 207 57.69 -57.35 -31.00
N THR A 208 58.01 -56.28 -31.73
CA THR A 208 59.34 -56.09 -32.34
C THR A 208 60.44 -56.03 -31.28
N ARG A 209 60.25 -55.28 -30.17
CA ARG A 209 61.20 -55.31 -29.03
C ARG A 209 61.43 -56.71 -28.50
N ARG A 210 60.37 -57.50 -28.32
CA ARG A 210 60.47 -58.89 -27.84
C ARG A 210 61.23 -59.78 -28.82
N ALA A 211 61.02 -59.61 -30.13
CA ALA A 211 61.73 -60.35 -31.17
C ALA A 211 63.22 -59.98 -31.26
N THR A 212 63.58 -58.71 -31.01
CA THR A 212 64.98 -58.25 -31.04
C THR A 212 65.79 -58.58 -29.77
N ASN A 213 65.14 -58.85 -28.63
CA ASN A 213 65.83 -59.04 -27.34
C ASN A 213 66.42 -60.46 -27.14
N GLN A 214 66.48 -61.30 -28.19
CA GLN A 214 66.98 -62.69 -28.13
C GLN A 214 68.37 -62.89 -28.76
N GLN A 215 69.13 -61.85 -29.09
CA GLN A 215 70.53 -61.98 -29.50
C GLN A 215 71.43 -60.99 -28.76
N GLY A 216 72.16 -61.49 -27.77
CA GLY A 216 73.13 -60.72 -26.99
C GLY A 216 73.73 -61.53 -25.85
N TYR A 217 74.41 -62.65 -26.15
CA TYR A 217 75.25 -63.34 -25.16
C TYR A 217 76.61 -62.62 -25.12
N VAL A 218 76.95 -62.03 -23.98
CA VAL A 218 78.30 -61.51 -23.69
C VAL A 218 79.06 -62.61 -22.96
N TYR A 219 80.08 -63.19 -23.58
CA TYR A 219 80.94 -64.21 -22.96
C TYR A 219 82.11 -63.52 -22.26
N ILE A 220 82.17 -63.61 -20.93
CA ILE A 220 83.34 -63.22 -20.14
C ILE A 220 84.18 -64.48 -19.93
N MET A 221 85.33 -64.54 -20.60
CA MET A 221 86.32 -65.62 -20.45
C MET A 221 87.13 -65.35 -19.18
N MET A 222 87.03 -66.22 -18.16
CA MET A 222 87.99 -66.26 -17.05
C MET A 222 89.03 -67.34 -17.34
N GLY A 223 90.27 -66.91 -17.55
CA GLY A 223 91.43 -67.77 -17.77
C GLY A 223 91.94 -68.41 -16.49
N GLU A 224 92.60 -69.55 -16.69
CA GLU A 224 93.08 -70.57 -15.75
C GLU A 224 93.88 -70.06 -14.55
N TYR A 225 93.66 -70.69 -13.40
CA TYR A 225 94.67 -70.90 -12.36
C TYR A 225 94.88 -72.41 -12.21
N SER A 226 96.01 -72.87 -12.75
CA SER A 226 96.73 -74.07 -12.30
C SER A 226 97.53 -73.76 -11.05
#